data_AF-A0A6M2ASS0-F1
#
_entry.id   AF-A0A6M2ASS0-F1
#
_cell.length_a   1.000
_cell.length_b   1.000
_cell.length_c   1.000
_cell.angle_alpha   90.00
_cell.angle_beta   90.00
_cell.angle_gamma   90.00
#
_symmetry.space_group_name_H-M   'P 1'
#
loop_
_entity.id
_entity.type
_entity.pdbx_description
1 polymer ?
#
loop_
_entity_poly.entity_id
_entity_poly.type
_entity_poly.pdbx_seq_one_letter_code
_entity_poly.pdbx_strand_id
1 'polypeptide(L)'
;MKIFPLTLLFLFISLQSYSQEPIYFENGNGVLKGNLNQGKPMEDLSWAWKSNNACFPETQKNKFTGNHVLYYTDLPAYSEMEVTVVPKNRRANFSIYAYQVGTVSEKNIVPNLNGCVSCEAEHKWDYKKRGRTQNHTRTVKNLTAIANPFQVVIGVTGADGLAEGEYELHVKLKTR
;
A
#
# COMPACT_ATOMS: atom_id res chain seq x y z
N MET A 1 -11.19 -2.27 -63.44
CA MET A 1 -10.05 -1.91 -62.56
C MET A 1 -10.58 -0.96 -61.49
N LYS A 2 -10.92 -1.46 -60.30
CA LYS A 2 -11.41 -0.64 -59.17
C LYS A 2 -10.49 -0.89 -57.99
N ILE A 3 -9.73 0.15 -57.63
CA ILE A 3 -8.79 0.15 -56.51
C ILE A 3 -9.62 0.44 -55.25
N PHE A 4 -9.72 -0.54 -54.35
CA PHE A 4 -10.29 -0.34 -53.02
C PHE A 4 -9.21 0.25 -52.10
N PRO A 5 -9.46 1.35 -51.38
CA PRO A 5 -8.52 1.88 -50.42
C PRO A 5 -8.55 1.01 -49.17
N LEU A 6 -7.40 0.48 -48.77
CA LEU A 6 -7.20 -0.24 -47.52
C LEU A 6 -7.13 0.78 -46.38
N THR A 7 -8.28 1.09 -45.78
CA THR A 7 -8.35 1.95 -44.58
C THR A 7 -7.75 1.18 -43.40
N LEU A 8 -6.53 1.55 -43.01
CA LEU A 8 -5.84 1.03 -41.84
C LEU A 8 -6.56 1.56 -40.58
N LEU A 9 -7.42 0.73 -40.00
CA LEU A 9 -8.14 1.01 -38.77
C LEU A 9 -7.16 0.88 -37.59
N PHE A 10 -6.57 1.98 -37.14
CA PHE A 10 -5.82 2.02 -35.88
C PHE A 10 -6.79 1.79 -34.71
N LEU A 11 -6.77 0.58 -34.14
CA LEU A 11 -7.40 0.30 -32.86
C LEU A 11 -6.64 1.09 -31.79
N PHE A 12 -7.18 2.23 -31.38
CA PHE A 12 -6.80 2.87 -30.11
C PHE A 12 -7.28 1.95 -28.99
N ILE A 13 -6.41 1.06 -28.53
CA ILE A 13 -6.60 0.36 -27.26
C ILE A 13 -6.47 1.45 -26.19
N SER A 14 -7.62 1.93 -25.69
CA SER A 14 -7.64 2.76 -24.50
C SER A 14 -6.97 1.99 -23.38
N LEU A 15 -5.80 2.47 -22.91
CA LEU A 15 -5.17 2.03 -21.68
C LEU A 15 -6.15 2.35 -20.55
N GLN A 16 -7.02 1.40 -20.21
CA GLN A 16 -7.77 1.48 -18.97
C GLN A 16 -6.76 1.38 -17.84
N SER A 17 -6.54 2.50 -17.14
CA SER A 17 -5.81 2.51 -15.87
C SER A 17 -6.55 1.59 -14.90
N TYR A 18 -6.11 0.33 -14.81
CA TYR A 18 -6.68 -0.66 -13.93
C TYR A 18 -6.33 -0.28 -12.48
N SER A 19 -7.25 0.35 -11.77
CA SER A 19 -7.14 0.49 -10.31
C SER A 19 -7.21 -0.90 -9.69
N GLN A 20 -6.25 -1.25 -8.84
CA GLN A 20 -6.27 -2.52 -8.13
C GLN A 20 -7.33 -2.46 -7.02
N GLU A 21 -8.32 -3.34 -7.08
CA GLU A 21 -9.25 -3.52 -5.95
C GLU A 21 -8.49 -4.07 -4.73
N PRO A 22 -8.61 -3.43 -3.56
CA PRO A 22 -7.94 -3.88 -2.36
C PRO A 22 -8.61 -5.14 -1.81
N ILE A 23 -7.80 -6.04 -1.26
CA ILE A 23 -8.26 -7.30 -0.67
C ILE A 23 -8.83 -7.02 0.72
N TYR A 24 -10.10 -7.34 0.97
CA TYR A 24 -10.66 -7.25 2.31
C TYR A 24 -10.04 -8.30 3.24
N PHE A 25 -9.57 -7.85 4.40
CA PHE A 25 -9.10 -8.70 5.47
C PHE A 25 -10.13 -8.72 6.61
N GLU A 26 -10.88 -9.81 6.68
CA GLU A 26 -11.91 -10.00 7.70
C GLU A 26 -11.30 -10.02 9.12
N ASN A 27 -12.03 -9.46 10.08
CA ASN A 27 -11.70 -9.37 11.52
C ASN A 27 -10.56 -8.42 11.92
N GLY A 28 -9.77 -7.88 10.99
CA GLY A 28 -8.70 -6.93 11.29
C GLY A 28 -7.65 -7.43 12.27
N ASN A 29 -7.55 -8.74 12.48
CA ASN A 29 -6.61 -9.36 13.39
C ASN A 29 -6.24 -10.75 12.89
N GLY A 30 -4.94 -11.03 12.73
CA GLY A 30 -4.45 -12.31 12.26
C GLY A 30 -3.25 -12.20 11.31
N VAL A 31 -3.03 -13.26 10.54
CA VAL A 31 -1.90 -13.38 9.60
C VAL A 31 -2.42 -13.76 8.22
N LEU A 32 -2.05 -12.96 7.22
CA LEU A 32 -2.28 -13.22 5.82
C LEU A 32 -0.98 -13.62 5.12
N LYS A 33 -1.06 -14.51 4.13
CA LYS A 33 0.05 -14.79 3.21
C LYS A 33 -0.20 -14.03 1.91
N GLY A 34 0.85 -13.44 1.36
CA GLY A 34 0.76 -12.70 0.09
C GLY A 34 2.05 -12.78 -0.72
N ASN A 35 1.98 -12.32 -1.96
CA ASN A 35 3.14 -12.17 -2.83
C ASN A 35 3.02 -10.87 -3.65
N LEU A 36 4.11 -10.12 -3.78
CA LEU A 36 4.14 -8.87 -4.55
C LEU A 36 3.75 -9.06 -6.04
N ASN A 37 3.88 -10.28 -6.58
CA ASN A 37 3.46 -10.57 -7.96
C ASN A 37 1.92 -10.54 -8.15
N GLN A 38 1.15 -10.52 -7.06
CA GLN A 38 -0.31 -10.30 -7.07
C GLN A 38 -0.66 -8.81 -7.18
N GLY A 39 0.34 -7.95 -7.02
CA GLY A 39 0.25 -6.51 -7.10
C GLY A 39 0.60 -5.96 -8.47
N LYS A 40 0.61 -4.63 -8.56
CA LYS A 40 1.03 -3.89 -9.75
C LYS A 40 1.91 -2.70 -9.34
N PRO A 41 2.84 -2.25 -10.21
CA PRO A 41 3.59 -1.04 -9.92
C PRO A 41 2.63 0.16 -9.92
N MET A 42 2.94 1.16 -9.12
CA MET A 42 2.19 2.41 -9.06
C MET A 42 3.02 3.54 -9.65
N GLU A 43 2.62 4.01 -10.84
CA GLU A 43 3.37 5.04 -11.57
C GLU A 43 3.37 6.39 -10.84
N ASP A 44 2.20 6.79 -10.32
CA ASP A 44 2.04 8.00 -9.54
C ASP A 44 2.01 7.69 -8.03
N LEU A 45 3.10 8.04 -7.36
CA LEU A 45 3.22 7.98 -5.89
C LEU A 45 2.97 9.34 -5.23
N SER A 46 2.61 10.38 -6.00
CA SER A 46 2.52 11.76 -5.49
C SER A 46 1.51 11.93 -4.38
N TRP A 47 0.48 11.07 -4.34
CA TRP A 47 -0.47 10.99 -3.24
C TRP A 47 0.24 10.92 -1.88
N ALA A 48 1.39 10.26 -1.77
CA ALA A 48 2.03 10.00 -0.48
C ALA A 48 2.60 11.26 0.19
N TRP A 49 3.09 12.23 -0.58
CA TRP A 49 3.69 13.46 -0.05
C TRP A 49 2.81 14.71 -0.22
N LYS A 50 1.59 14.57 -0.73
CA LYS A 50 0.60 15.66 -0.64
C LYS A 50 0.30 15.95 0.83
N SER A 51 0.18 17.23 1.19
CA SER A 51 0.04 17.68 2.59
C SER A 51 -1.19 17.14 3.32
N ASN A 52 -2.23 16.74 2.58
CA ASN A 52 -3.45 16.11 3.07
C ASN A 52 -3.32 14.61 3.37
N ASN A 53 -2.20 13.97 2.99
CA ASN A 53 -1.92 12.56 3.27
C ASN A 53 -0.65 12.41 4.13
N ALA A 54 0.43 13.11 3.74
CA ALA A 54 1.70 13.17 4.46
C ALA A 54 2.25 11.80 4.94
N CYS A 55 2.17 10.78 4.10
CA CYS A 55 2.53 9.41 4.46
C CYS A 55 4.04 9.17 4.48
N PHE A 56 4.73 9.59 3.42
CA PHE A 56 6.18 9.56 3.32
C PHE A 56 6.66 10.66 2.36
N PRO A 57 7.86 11.23 2.59
CA PRO A 57 8.38 12.30 1.75
C PRO A 57 8.82 11.77 0.38
N GLU A 58 8.79 12.64 -0.63
CA GLU A 58 9.25 12.31 -1.99
C GLU A 58 10.69 11.79 -2.04
N THR A 59 11.55 12.25 -1.13
CA THR A 59 12.94 11.77 -1.02
C THR A 59 13.07 10.29 -0.69
N GLN A 60 12.00 9.65 -0.22
CA GLN A 60 11.92 8.21 0.07
C GLN A 60 11.14 7.43 -1.01
N LYS A 61 10.75 8.07 -2.12
CA LYS A 61 9.94 7.47 -3.19
C LYS A 61 10.49 6.13 -3.67
N ASN A 62 11.81 6.00 -3.87
CA ASN A 62 12.42 4.79 -4.41
C ASN A 62 12.15 3.54 -3.53
N LYS A 63 11.88 3.72 -2.25
CA LYS A 63 11.55 2.63 -1.31
C LYS A 63 10.17 2.02 -1.55
N PHE A 64 9.34 2.63 -2.39
CA PHE A 64 7.95 2.23 -2.65
C PHE A 64 7.66 2.09 -4.15
N THR A 65 8.65 1.74 -4.97
CA THR A 65 8.52 1.68 -6.45
C THR A 65 8.23 0.29 -7.00
N GLY A 66 8.21 -0.74 -6.14
CA GLY A 66 7.87 -2.10 -6.51
C GLY A 66 6.38 -2.28 -6.80
N ASN A 67 5.96 -3.55 -6.87
CA ASN A 67 4.54 -3.85 -6.96
C ASN A 67 3.85 -3.56 -5.63
N HIS A 68 2.66 -2.97 -5.69
CA HIS A 68 1.80 -2.72 -4.55
C HIS A 68 0.73 -3.81 -4.49
N VAL A 69 0.56 -4.42 -3.32
CA VAL A 69 -0.60 -5.25 -2.99
C VAL A 69 -1.40 -4.49 -1.95
N LEU A 70 -2.65 -4.17 -2.28
CA LEU A 70 -3.53 -3.40 -1.42
C LEU A 70 -4.46 -4.33 -0.65
N TYR A 71 -4.59 -4.06 0.64
CA TYR A 71 -5.54 -4.68 1.54
C TYR A 71 -6.38 -3.59 2.21
N TYR A 72 -7.53 -3.96 2.74
CA TYR A 72 -8.22 -3.10 3.69
C TYR A 72 -8.92 -3.92 4.78
N THR A 73 -9.13 -3.29 5.94
CA THR A 73 -9.82 -3.90 7.08
C THR A 73 -10.54 -2.84 7.89
N ASP A 74 -11.51 -3.27 8.69
CA ASP A 74 -12.18 -2.41 9.65
C ASP A 74 -11.29 -2.14 10.87
N LEU A 75 -11.38 -0.91 11.37
CA LEU A 75 -10.78 -0.44 12.62
C LEU A 75 -11.92 0.10 13.50
N PRO A 76 -12.46 -0.72 14.41
CA PRO A 76 -13.56 -0.32 15.29
C PRO A 76 -13.19 0.89 16.18
N ALA A 77 -14.20 1.62 16.68
CA ALA A 77 -13.97 2.63 17.71
C ALA A 77 -13.30 2.02 18.95
N TYR A 78 -12.58 2.85 19.70
CA TYR A 78 -11.79 2.45 20.88
C TYR A 78 -10.82 1.31 20.59
N SER A 79 -10.09 1.41 19.49
CA SER A 79 -9.11 0.40 19.12
C SER A 79 -7.83 0.99 18.53
N GLU A 80 -6.78 0.18 18.52
CA GLU A 80 -5.51 0.49 17.89
C GLU A 80 -5.00 -0.71 17.10
N MET A 81 -4.47 -0.46 15.91
CA MET A 81 -3.94 -1.47 15.01
C MET A 81 -2.44 -1.30 14.77
N GLU A 82 -1.74 -2.42 14.77
CA GLU A 82 -0.36 -2.55 14.33
C GLU A 82 -0.32 -3.52 13.14
N VAL A 83 0.40 -3.14 12.08
CA VAL A 83 0.53 -3.97 10.88
C VAL A 83 2.00 -4.20 10.58
N THR A 84 2.40 -5.46 10.45
CA THR A 84 3.78 -5.86 10.16
C THR A 84 3.85 -6.73 8.91
N VAL A 85 4.69 -6.35 7.95
CA VAL A 85 5.08 -7.25 6.85
C VAL A 85 6.36 -7.99 7.22
N VAL A 86 6.33 -9.31 7.02
CA VAL A 86 7.45 -10.24 7.25
C VAL A 86 7.78 -10.95 5.94
N PRO A 87 8.80 -10.49 5.20
CA PRO A 87 9.25 -11.17 3.98
C PRO A 87 9.77 -12.58 4.29
N LYS A 88 9.38 -13.58 3.48
CA LYS A 88 9.95 -14.94 3.57
C LYS A 88 11.43 -14.92 3.21
N ASN A 89 11.80 -14.18 2.17
CA ASN A 89 13.19 -13.88 1.86
C ASN A 89 13.65 -12.65 2.66
N ARG A 90 14.49 -12.87 3.68
CA ARG A 90 15.04 -11.80 4.54
C ARG A 90 15.88 -10.75 3.81
N ARG A 91 16.29 -11.01 2.56
CA ARG A 91 17.02 -10.05 1.70
C ARG A 91 16.10 -9.19 0.84
N ALA A 92 14.83 -9.55 0.69
CA ALA A 92 13.88 -8.77 -0.08
C ALA A 92 13.56 -7.46 0.64
N ASN A 93 13.64 -6.35 -0.10
CA ASN A 93 13.53 -5.02 0.48
C ASN A 93 12.09 -4.52 0.42
N PHE A 94 11.28 -5.01 1.35
CA PHE A 94 9.89 -4.61 1.49
C PHE A 94 9.74 -3.26 2.20
N SER A 95 8.66 -2.58 1.85
CA SER A 95 8.13 -1.40 2.50
C SER A 95 6.62 -1.58 2.72
N ILE A 96 6.08 -0.82 3.66
CA ILE A 96 4.64 -0.84 3.97
C ILE A 96 4.15 0.56 4.25
N TYR A 97 2.91 0.84 3.88
CA TYR A 97 2.15 1.98 4.36
C TYR A 97 0.75 1.55 4.77
N ALA A 98 0.12 2.32 5.65
CA ALA A 98 -1.27 2.16 5.99
C ALA A 98 -1.90 3.52 6.29
N TYR A 99 -3.17 3.67 5.95
CA TYR A 99 -3.89 4.92 6.20
C TYR A 99 -5.36 4.70 6.51
N GLN A 100 -5.93 5.64 7.24
CA GLN A 100 -7.32 5.60 7.69
C GLN A 100 -8.24 6.41 6.79
N VAL A 101 -9.38 5.83 6.46
CA VAL A 101 -10.51 6.46 5.76
C VAL A 101 -11.82 6.13 6.46
N GLY A 102 -12.88 6.91 6.22
CA GLY A 102 -14.21 6.58 6.77
C GLY A 102 -14.75 5.26 6.20
N THR A 103 -14.92 5.22 4.89
CA THR A 103 -15.28 4.01 4.14
C THR A 103 -14.45 3.95 2.88
N VAL A 104 -13.88 2.80 2.58
CA VAL A 104 -13.08 2.52 1.39
C VAL A 104 -13.95 2.67 0.15
N SER A 105 -13.43 3.39 -0.83
CA SER A 105 -14.04 3.66 -2.14
C SER A 105 -12.95 4.00 -3.14
N GLU A 106 -13.26 3.98 -4.44
CA GLU A 106 -12.30 4.31 -5.50
C GLU A 106 -11.63 5.69 -5.35
N LYS A 107 -12.28 6.63 -4.66
CA LYS A 107 -11.81 8.01 -4.46
C LYS A 107 -10.81 8.16 -3.31
N ASN A 108 -10.66 7.15 -2.46
CA ASN A 108 -9.77 7.14 -1.31
C ASN A 108 -8.90 5.87 -1.25
N ILE A 109 -8.76 5.21 -2.39
CA ILE A 109 -7.74 4.20 -2.63
C ILE A 109 -6.63 4.81 -3.48
N VAL A 110 -5.38 4.50 -3.17
CA VAL A 110 -4.22 4.94 -3.94
C VAL A 110 -4.21 4.33 -5.35
N PRO A 111 -3.78 5.07 -6.39
CA PRO A 111 -3.15 6.39 -6.33
C PRO A 111 -4.14 7.57 -6.21
N ASN A 112 -5.45 7.34 -6.22
CA ASN A 112 -6.48 8.39 -6.22
C ASN A 112 -6.73 9.04 -4.84
N LEU A 113 -5.92 8.73 -3.83
CA LEU A 113 -6.10 9.18 -2.45
C LEU A 113 -5.97 10.71 -2.34
N ASN A 114 -7.11 11.38 -2.14
CA ASN A 114 -7.21 12.83 -1.97
C ASN A 114 -7.09 13.32 -0.52
N GLY A 115 -6.97 12.42 0.45
CA GLY A 115 -6.97 12.77 1.87
C GLY A 115 -7.24 11.55 2.73
N CYS A 116 -6.48 11.40 3.81
CA CYS A 116 -6.71 10.38 4.83
C CYS A 116 -6.71 11.01 6.23
N VAL A 117 -7.30 10.30 7.20
CA VAL A 117 -7.36 10.76 8.59
C VAL A 117 -5.98 10.69 9.25
N SER A 118 -5.25 9.60 8.99
CA SER A 118 -3.85 9.42 9.36
C SER A 118 -3.18 8.50 8.34
N CYS A 119 -1.87 8.64 8.18
CA CYS A 119 -1.05 7.80 7.32
C CYS A 119 0.25 7.46 8.03
N GLU A 120 0.65 6.20 7.93
CA GLU A 120 1.86 5.67 8.54
C GLU A 120 2.61 4.85 7.49
N ALA A 121 3.93 4.94 7.46
CA ALA A 121 4.77 4.19 6.53
C ALA A 121 6.09 3.75 7.18
N GLU A 122 6.59 2.58 6.77
CA GLU A 122 7.88 2.05 7.24
C GLU A 122 8.64 1.39 6.08
N HIS A 123 9.95 1.63 6.06
CA HIS A 123 10.85 1.25 4.98
C HIS A 123 12.28 1.09 5.51
N LYS A 124 13.19 0.57 4.68
CA LYS A 124 14.60 0.47 5.07
C LYS A 124 15.19 1.86 5.31
N TRP A 125 15.89 2.06 6.42
CA TRP A 125 16.45 3.36 6.78
C TRP A 125 17.74 3.60 6.01
N ASP A 126 18.01 4.85 5.68
CA ASP A 126 19.25 5.24 4.99
C ASP A 126 20.44 5.36 5.95
N TYR A 127 20.18 5.41 7.26
CA TYR A 127 21.20 5.57 8.29
C TYR A 127 20.86 4.76 9.55
N LYS A 128 21.87 4.49 10.37
CA LYS A 128 21.69 3.81 11.66
C LYS A 128 20.98 4.74 12.64
N LYS A 129 19.86 4.28 13.20
CA LYS A 129 19.16 4.98 14.29
C LYS A 129 19.77 4.56 15.62
N ARG A 130 20.11 5.54 16.49
CA ARG A 130 20.74 5.29 17.80
C ARG A 130 19.91 4.31 18.62
N GLY A 131 20.54 3.25 19.11
CA GLY A 131 19.89 2.23 19.94
C GLY A 131 18.88 1.34 19.21
N ARG A 132 18.85 1.34 17.87
CA ARG A 132 17.96 0.50 17.07
C ARG A 132 18.73 -0.32 16.05
N THR A 133 18.33 -1.58 15.92
CA THR A 133 18.80 -2.48 14.85
C THR A 133 17.68 -2.65 13.86
N GLN A 134 17.96 -2.39 12.59
CA GLN A 134 17.00 -2.65 11.53
C GLN A 134 17.06 -4.13 11.13
N ASN A 135 15.89 -4.76 11.05
CA ASN A 135 15.73 -6.13 10.59
C ASN A 135 15.06 -6.15 9.20
N HIS A 136 14.60 -7.31 8.77
CA HIS A 136 13.93 -7.51 7.46
C HIS A 136 12.41 -7.22 7.50
N THR A 137 11.84 -6.92 8.67
CA THR A 137 10.40 -6.66 8.80
C THR A 137 10.13 -5.15 8.73
N ARG A 138 8.90 -4.77 8.38
CA ARG A 138 8.44 -3.37 8.46
C ARG A 138 7.14 -3.33 9.20
N THR A 139 7.00 -2.37 10.11
CA THR A 139 5.84 -2.27 10.98
C THR A 139 5.34 -0.83 11.00
N VAL A 140 4.06 -0.64 10.72
CA VAL A 140 3.33 0.61 10.98
C VAL A 140 2.51 0.44 12.25
N LYS A 141 2.45 1.49 13.06
CA LYS A 141 1.83 1.52 14.40
C LYS A 141 0.94 2.75 14.52
N ASN A 142 0.25 2.89 15.65
CA ASN A 142 -0.56 4.08 15.99
C ASN A 142 -1.78 4.31 15.08
N LEU A 143 -2.22 3.31 14.32
CA LEU A 143 -3.48 3.35 13.59
C LEU A 143 -4.62 3.28 14.59
N THR A 144 -5.08 4.44 15.05
CA THR A 144 -5.95 4.56 16.23
C THR A 144 -7.34 5.05 15.86
N ALA A 145 -8.38 4.42 16.40
CA ALA A 145 -9.74 4.90 16.37
C ALA A 145 -10.20 5.18 17.81
N ILE A 146 -10.49 6.44 18.13
CA ILE A 146 -10.95 6.85 19.46
C ILE A 146 -12.46 6.72 19.53
N ALA A 147 -13.20 7.69 18.99
CA ALA A 147 -14.66 7.70 19.05
C ALA A 147 -15.31 7.13 17.77
N ASN A 148 -14.70 7.38 16.61
CA ASN A 148 -15.26 6.99 15.32
C ASN A 148 -14.52 5.75 14.79
N PRO A 149 -15.23 4.73 14.29
CA PRO A 149 -14.60 3.66 13.55
C PRO A 149 -14.09 4.17 12.20
N PHE A 150 -13.08 3.50 11.66
CA PHE A 150 -12.51 3.76 10.34
C PHE A 150 -12.31 2.45 9.60
N GLN A 151 -11.96 2.55 8.33
CA GLN A 151 -11.30 1.48 7.60
C GLN A 151 -9.84 1.85 7.36
N VAL A 152 -8.97 0.86 7.45
CA VAL A 152 -7.54 1.01 7.21
C VAL A 152 -7.22 0.36 5.87
N VAL A 153 -6.69 1.14 4.93
CA VAL A 153 -6.07 0.61 3.72
C VAL A 153 -4.60 0.37 4.01
N ILE A 154 -4.09 -0.79 3.59
CA ILE A 154 -2.70 -1.22 3.80
C ILE A 154 -2.09 -1.51 2.43
N GLY A 155 -0.95 -0.89 2.13
CA GLY A 155 -0.15 -1.23 0.95
C GLY A 155 1.12 -1.95 1.35
N VAL A 156 1.27 -3.19 0.90
CA VAL A 156 2.55 -3.91 0.93
C VAL A 156 3.25 -3.67 -0.41
N THR A 157 4.47 -3.17 -0.38
CA THR A 157 5.25 -2.90 -1.61
C THR A 157 6.73 -3.22 -1.41
N GLY A 158 7.50 -3.03 -2.47
CA GLY A 158 8.95 -3.20 -2.49
C GLY A 158 9.69 -1.93 -2.88
N ALA A 159 10.97 -1.88 -2.51
CA ALA A 159 11.89 -0.86 -2.96
C ALA A 159 12.51 -1.20 -4.33
N ASP A 160 12.97 -0.17 -5.03
CA ASP A 160 13.81 -0.27 -6.22
C ASP A 160 13.22 -1.23 -7.29
N GLY A 161 11.90 -1.15 -7.51
CA GLY A 161 11.18 -1.94 -8.51
C GLY A 161 10.94 -3.41 -8.15
N LEU A 162 11.10 -3.83 -6.90
CA LEU A 162 10.84 -5.21 -6.47
C LEU A 162 9.39 -5.64 -6.79
N ALA A 163 9.24 -6.53 -7.77
CA ALA A 163 7.95 -6.94 -8.32
C ALA A 163 7.39 -8.26 -7.74
N GLU A 164 8.23 -9.05 -7.08
CA GLU A 164 7.84 -10.35 -6.52
C GLU A 164 8.48 -10.60 -5.15
N GLY A 165 7.85 -11.49 -4.38
CA GLY A 165 8.37 -11.93 -3.10
C GLY A 165 7.24 -12.34 -2.16
N GLU A 166 7.35 -13.52 -1.58
CA GLU A 166 6.38 -14.02 -0.61
C GLU A 166 6.58 -13.33 0.75
N TYR A 167 5.47 -13.04 1.43
CA TYR A 167 5.47 -12.44 2.75
C TYR A 167 4.30 -12.94 3.60
N GLU A 168 4.41 -12.69 4.90
CA GLU A 168 3.27 -12.68 5.81
C GLU A 168 2.94 -11.25 6.22
N LEU A 169 1.65 -10.90 6.21
CA LEU A 169 1.11 -9.66 6.73
C LEU A 169 0.42 -9.96 8.06
N HIS A 170 1.04 -9.51 9.14
CA HIS A 170 0.56 -9.68 10.51
C HIS A 170 -0.19 -8.42 10.91
N VAL A 171 -1.49 -8.55 11.18
CA VAL A 171 -2.34 -7.47 11.65
C VAL A 171 -2.72 -7.76 13.09
N LYS A 172 -2.47 -6.80 13.98
CA LYS A 172 -2.79 -6.91 15.39
C LYS A 172 -3.73 -5.78 15.80
N LEU A 173 -4.97 -6.14 16.08
CA LEU A 173 -5.97 -5.23 16.64
C LEU A 173 -6.03 -5.38 18.16
N LYS A 174 -6.07 -4.26 18.86
CA LYS A 174 -6.29 -4.21 20.30
C LYS A 174 -7.42 -3.25 20.62
N THR A 175 -8.34 -3.67 21.48
CA THR A 175 -9.25 -2.75 22.15
C THR A 175 -8.45 -1.88 23.12
N ARG A 176 -8.80 -0.60 23.18
CA ARG A 176 -8.25 0.38 24.11
C ARG A 176 -9.03 0.43 25.41
#